data_AF-A0AAW2U5Q6-F1
#
_entry.id   AF-A0AAW2U5Q6-F1
#
_cell.length_a   1.000
_cell.length_b   1.000
_cell.length_c   1.000
_cell.angle_alpha   90.00
_cell.angle_beta   90.00
_cell.angle_gamma   90.00
#
_symmetry.space_group_name_H-M   'P 1'
#
loop_
_entity.id
_entity.type
_entity.pdbx_description
1 polymer ?
#
loop_
_entity_poly.entity_id
_entity_poly.type
_entity_poly.pdbx_seq_one_letter_code
_entity_poly.pdbx_strand_id
1 'polypeptide(L)' 'MQKERIRNGERPITTWEEMRAIVRRRFVPSYYRRELHNHLQRLTQGSKSVDEYYKEMEIAMI' A
#
# COMPACT_ATOMS: atom_id res chain seq x y z
N MET A 1 -8.92 -13.98 -6.37
CA MET A 1 -7.63 -13.90 -7.07
C MET A 1 -7.19 -15.23 -7.69
N GLN A 2 -6.56 -16.20 -6.99
CA GLN A 2 -6.13 -17.47 -7.62
C GLN A 2 -7.29 -18.24 -8.28
N LYS A 3 -8.43 -18.36 -7.59
CA LYS A 3 -9.66 -18.97 -8.15
C LYS A 3 -10.19 -18.24 -9.38
N GLU A 4 -10.04 -16.92 -9.45
CA GLU A 4 -10.46 -16.12 -10.61
C GLU A 4 -9.49 -16.32 -11.79
N ARG A 5 -8.18 -16.38 -11.51
CA ARG A 5 -7.14 -16.66 -12.50
C ARG A 5 -7.33 -18.04 -13.14
N ILE A 6 -7.61 -19.06 -12.33
CA ILE A 6 -7.92 -20.42 -12.81
C ILE A 6 -9.14 -20.40 -13.74
N ARG A 7 -10.21 -19.69 -13.34
CA ARG A 7 -11.41 -19.54 -14.18
C ARG A 7 -11.10 -18.82 -15.51
N ASN A 8 -10.15 -17.89 -15.51
CA ASN A 8 -9.71 -17.16 -16.71
C ASN A 8 -8.65 -17.93 -17.53
N GLY A 9 -8.25 -19.14 -17.15
CA GLY A 9 -7.18 -19.90 -17.80
C GLY A 9 -5.78 -19.31 -17.60
N GLU A 10 -5.61 -18.38 -16.66
CA GLU A 10 -4.33 -17.79 -16.33
C GLU A 10 -3.46 -18.79 -15.56
N ARG A 11 -2.15 -18.74 -15.79
CA ARG A 11 -1.20 -19.61 -15.10
C ARG A 11 -1.31 -19.44 -13.57
N PRO A 12 -1.23 -20.55 -12.80
CA PRO A 12 -1.14 -20.50 -11.35
C PRO A 12 0.03 -19.62 -10.93
N ILE A 13 -0.17 -18.84 -9.86
CA ILE A 13 0.91 -18.15 -9.17
C ILE A 13 1.73 -19.20 -8.43
N THR A 14 3.04 -19.27 -8.69
CA THR A 14 3.91 -20.29 -8.09
C THR A 14 4.89 -19.71 -7.09
N THR A 15 5.09 -18.40 -7.08
CA THR A 15 6.00 -17.72 -6.14
C THR A 15 5.30 -16.62 -5.33
N TRP A 16 5.89 -16.30 -4.18
CA TRP A 16 5.43 -15.20 -3.35
C TRP A 16 5.65 -13.84 -4.03
N GLU A 17 6.73 -13.70 -4.79
CA GLU A 17 7.08 -12.48 -5.53
C GLU A 17 6.03 -12.18 -6.61
N GLU A 18 5.59 -13.20 -7.36
CA GLU A 18 4.51 -13.09 -8.35
C GLU A 18 3.21 -12.65 -7.69
N MET A 19 2.86 -13.28 -6.57
CA MET A 19 1.68 -12.92 -5.77
C MET A 19 1.75 -11.44 -5.36
N ARG A 20 2.89 -11.00 -4.79
CA ARG A 20 3.09 -9.63 -4.32
C ARG A 20 3.00 -8.62 -5.46
N ALA A 21 3.57 -8.92 -6.62
CA ALA A 21 3.49 -8.05 -7.79
C ALA A 21 2.05 -7.88 -8.29
N ILE A 22 1.28 -8.97 -8.37
CA ILE A 22 -0.12 -8.95 -8.80
C ILE A 22 -0.98 -8.16 -7.81
N VAL A 23 -0.84 -8.43 -6.51
CA VAL A 23 -1.58 -7.71 -5.46
C VAL A 23 -1.25 -6.22 -5.51
N ARG A 24 0.04 -5.84 -5.58
CA ARG A 24 0.43 -4.44 -5.70
C ARG A 24 -0.17 -3.79 -6.93
N ARG A 25 -0.08 -4.42 -8.10
CA ARG A 25 -0.65 -3.87 -9.35
C ARG A 25 -2.17 -3.67 -9.27
N ARG A 26 -2.89 -4.56 -8.59
CA ARG A 26 -4.36 -4.53 -8.51
C ARG A 26 -4.88 -3.56 -7.46
N PHE A 27 -4.18 -3.44 -6.34
CA PHE A 27 -4.71 -2.75 -5.15
C PHE A 27 -3.94 -1.47 -4.79
N VAL A 28 -2.76 -1.23 -5.34
CA VAL A 28 -2.02 0.03 -5.12
C VAL A 28 -2.31 0.97 -6.29
N PRO A 29 -3.01 2.10 -6.06
CA PRO A 29 -3.24 3.10 -7.10
C PRO A 29 -1.92 3.66 -7.65
N SER A 30 -1.90 4.05 -8.92
CA SER A 30 -0.73 4.68 -9.55
C SER A 30 -0.29 5.96 -8.85
N TYR A 31 -1.22 6.66 -8.21
CA TYR A 31 -0.98 7.90 -7.46
C TYR A 31 -0.65 7.68 -5.98
N TYR A 32 -0.62 6.43 -5.48
CA TYR A 32 -0.37 6.12 -4.07
C TYR A 32 0.88 6.80 -3.53
N ARG A 33 1.99 6.76 -4.28
CA ARG A 33 3.24 7.40 -3.85
C ARG A 33 3.15 8.93 -3.73
N ARG A 34 2.38 9.57 -4.61
CA ARG A 34 2.14 11.01 -4.56
C ARG A 34 1.23 11.37 -3.40
N GLU A 35 0.20 10.57 -3.17
CA GLU A 35 -0.71 10.73 -2.03
C GLU A 35 0.03 10.59 -0.70
N LEU A 36 0.90 9.58 -0.58
CA LEU A 36 1.76 9.38 0.58
C LEU A 36 2.68 10.58 0.83
N HIS A 37 3.34 11.08 -0.21
CA HIS A 37 4.20 12.26 -0.11
C HIS A 37 3.41 13.50 0.31
N ASN A 38 2.22 13.71 -0.27
CA ASN A 38 1.36 14.82 0.11
C ASN A 38 0.86 14.70 1.56
N HIS A 39 0.57 13.48 2.02
CA HIS A 39 0.19 13.22 3.40
C HIS A 39 1.33 13.59 4.36
N LEU A 40 2.55 13.11 4.09
CA LEU A 40 3.75 13.46 4.88
C LEU A 40 4.03 14.97 4.89
N GLN A 41 3.92 15.64 3.74
CA GLN A 41 4.13 17.10 3.67
C GLN A 41 3.11 17.92 4.47
N ARG A 42 1.89 17.41 4.61
CA ARG A 42 0.81 18.08 5.35
C ARG A 42 0.74 17.63 6.81
N LEU A 43 1.48 16.59 7.17
CA LEU A 43 1.49 16.04 8.52
C LEU A 43 2.14 17.04 9.47
N THR A 44 1.36 17.50 10.44
CA THR A 44 1.79 18.42 11.49
C THR A 44 1.29 17.89 12.83
N GLN A 45 2.04 18.16 13.90
CA GLN A 45 1.63 17.72 15.24
C GLN A 45 0.33 18.40 15.69
N GLY A 46 0.24 19.73 15.52
CA GLY A 46 -0.94 20.49 15.95
C GLY A 46 -1.22 20.31 17.45
N SER A 47 -2.44 19.89 17.77
CA SER A 47 -2.88 19.58 19.14
C SER A 47 -2.66 18.11 19.56
N LYS A 48 -2.07 17.27 18.70
CA LYS A 48 -1.81 15.86 18.99
C LYS A 48 -0.68 15.71 20.01
N SER A 49 -0.76 14.67 20.82
CA SER A 49 0.40 14.24 21.59
C SER A 49 1.54 13.83 20.66
N VAL A 50 2.78 13.85 21.18
CA VAL A 50 3.96 13.45 20.41
C VAL A 50 3.84 11.99 19.94
N ASP A 51 3.28 11.11 20.78
CA ASP A 51 3.08 9.69 20.47
C ASP A 51 2.07 9.49 19.32
N GLU A 52 0.95 10.21 19.32
CA GLU A 52 -0.04 10.14 18.23
C GLU A 52 0.52 10.67 16.91
N TYR A 53 1.23 11.81 16.95
CA TYR A 53 1.89 12.35 15.77
C TYR A 53 2.95 11.39 15.22
N TYR A 54 3.75 10.80 16.10
CA TYR A 54 4.80 9.86 15.71
C TYR A 54 4.22 8.60 15.05
N LYS A 55 3.15 8.03 15.61
CA LYS A 55 2.46 6.87 15.03
C LYS A 55 1.93 7.16 13.63
N GLU A 56 1.33 8.32 13.40
CA GLU A 56 0.85 8.71 12.07
C GLU A 56 2.00 8.86 11.07
N MET A 57 3.11 9.46 11.49
CA MET A 57 4.31 9.57 10.67
C MET A 57 4.88 8.19 10.31
N GLU A 58 4.99 7.29 11.28
CA GLU A 58 5.52 5.93 11.10
C GLU A 58 4.68 5.15 10.09
N ILE A 59 3.35 5.17 10.21
CA ILE A 59 2.43 4.50 9.28
C ILE A 59 2.64 5.01 7.84
N ALA A 60 2.91 6.30 7.66
CA ALA A 60 3.09 6.91 6.35
C ALA A 60 4.51 6.74 5.75
N MET A 61 5.48 6.24 6.52
CA MET A 61 6.86 6.02 6.04
C MET A 61 7.19 4.55 5.71
N ILE A 62 6.24 3.62 5.87
CA ILE A 62 6.36 2.17 5.57
C ILE A 62 5.98 1.86 4.11
#